data_AF-A0A158KCQ0-F1
#
_entry.id   AF-A0A158KCQ0-F1
#
_cell.length_a   1.000
_cell.length_b   1.000
_cell.length_c   1.000
_cell.angle_alpha   90.00
_cell.angle_beta   90.00
_cell.angle_gamma   90.00
#
_symmetry.space_group_name_H-M   'P 1'
#
loop_
_entity.id
_entity.type
_entity.pdbx_description
1 polymer ?
#
loop_
_entity_poly.entity_id
_entity_poly.type
_entity_poly.pdbx_seq_one_letter_code
_entity_poly.pdbx_strand_id
1 'polypeptide(L)'
;MQLHRYWSSAYSQCKIKSQCTPSGERRISRWKHESVLEAVQRRLDKTPDAMTVRRRTVEHVFGTFKHWMGYTHFLTRRLPNVGTEMSLNVLAYNLMRVLRILGFRKTMKEMLLAGA
;
A
#
# COMPACT_ATOMS: atom_id res chain seq x y z
N MET A 1 -18.08 -0.61 10.82
CA MET A 1 -17.16 -1.76 10.70
C MET A 1 -17.87 -2.99 11.28
N GLN A 2 -18.22 -3.99 10.46
CA GLN A 2 -19.00 -5.17 10.90
C GLN A 2 -18.07 -6.30 11.37
N LEU A 3 -18.23 -6.73 12.62
CA LEU A 3 -17.43 -7.79 13.25
C LEU A 3 -18.30 -9.01 13.52
N HIS A 4 -17.82 -10.18 13.14
CA HIS A 4 -18.43 -11.45 13.50
C HIS A 4 -17.68 -12.03 14.71
N ARG A 5 -18.44 -12.50 15.70
CA ARG A 5 -17.89 -13.18 16.87
C ARG A 5 -18.26 -14.64 16.82
N TYR A 6 -17.26 -15.49 16.89
CA TYR A 6 -17.40 -16.94 16.90
C TYR A 6 -16.95 -17.47 18.25
N TRP A 7 -17.66 -18.45 18.77
CA TRP A 7 -17.26 -19.24 19.93
C TRP A 7 -17.73 -20.67 19.72
N SER A 8 -17.12 -21.62 20.42
CA SER A 8 -17.48 -23.03 20.36
C SER A 8 -17.78 -23.55 21.75
N SER A 9 -18.90 -24.26 21.90
CA SER A 9 -19.29 -24.95 23.13
C SER A 9 -18.38 -26.14 23.47
N ALA A 10 -17.64 -26.67 22.49
CA ALA A 10 -16.68 -27.75 22.69
C ALA A 10 -15.40 -27.31 23.42
N TYR A 11 -15.25 -26.01 23.72
CA TYR A 11 -14.06 -25.45 24.34
C TYR A 11 -13.78 -26.01 25.75
N SER A 12 -14.81 -26.47 26.47
CA SER A 12 -14.69 -27.10 27.80
C SER A 12 -13.89 -28.41 27.77
N GLN A 13 -13.87 -29.11 26.64
CA GLN A 13 -13.19 -30.40 26.45
C GLN A 13 -11.79 -30.25 25.82
N CYS A 14 -11.34 -29.02 25.60
CA CYS A 14 -10.07 -28.72 24.93
C CYS A 14 -8.87 -28.96 25.86
N LYS A 15 -8.03 -29.95 25.52
CA LYS A 15 -6.83 -30.34 26.30
C LYS A 15 -5.77 -29.24 26.43
N ILE A 16 -5.73 -28.29 25.49
CA ILE A 16 -4.79 -27.17 25.48
C ILE A 16 -5.38 -25.87 26.05
N LYS A 17 -6.56 -25.94 26.69
CA LYS A 17 -7.26 -24.75 27.23
C LYS A 17 -6.36 -23.92 28.15
N SER A 18 -5.56 -24.58 28.99
CA SER A 18 -4.62 -23.93 29.92
C SER A 18 -3.59 -23.02 29.23
N GLN A 19 -3.29 -23.27 27.95
CA GLN A 19 -2.34 -22.46 27.16
C GLN A 19 -3.03 -21.41 26.27
N CYS A 20 -4.36 -21.41 26.18
CA CYS A 20 -5.07 -20.63 25.15
C CYS A 20 -5.79 -19.38 25.69
N THR A 21 -6.67 -19.51 26.69
CA THR A 21 -7.32 -18.36 27.35
C THR A 21 -7.79 -18.72 28.76
N PRO A 22 -7.69 -17.80 29.74
CA PRO A 22 -8.23 -17.99 31.09
C PRO A 22 -9.77 -18.01 31.15
N SER A 23 -10.46 -17.56 30.11
CA SER A 23 -11.93 -17.53 30.05
C SER A 23 -12.56 -18.92 29.87
N GLY A 24 -13.82 -19.05 30.29
CA GLY A 24 -14.61 -20.27 30.13
C GLY A 24 -14.75 -20.74 28.67
N GLU A 25 -14.74 -19.80 27.72
CA GLU A 25 -14.79 -20.03 26.27
C GLU A 25 -13.82 -19.10 25.54
N ARG A 26 -13.29 -19.54 24.40
CA ARG A 26 -12.54 -18.67 23.48
C ARG A 26 -13.50 -17.99 22.51
N ARG A 27 -13.49 -16.65 22.50
CA ARG A 27 -14.20 -15.83 21.52
C ARG A 27 -13.23 -15.33 20.47
N ILE A 28 -13.51 -15.62 19.21
CA ILE A 28 -12.73 -15.15 18.06
C ILE A 28 -13.53 -14.06 17.38
N SER A 29 -12.97 -12.85 17.34
CA SER A 29 -13.55 -11.74 16.57
C SER A 29 -12.88 -11.70 15.20
N ARG A 30 -13.69 -11.76 14.13
CA ARG A 30 -13.22 -11.68 12.76
C ARG A 30 -13.93 -10.54 12.06
N TRP A 31 -13.19 -9.73 11.32
CA TRP A 31 -13.81 -8.73 10.48
C TRP A 31 -14.52 -9.39 9.29
N LYS A 32 -15.65 -8.84 8.85
CA LYS A 32 -16.40 -9.36 7.68
C LYS A 32 -15.53 -9.60 6.45
N HIS A 33 -14.50 -8.78 6.25
CA HIS A 33 -13.58 -8.86 5.12
C HIS A 33 -12.16 -9.26 5.55
N GLU A 34 -11.99 -10.02 6.64
CA GLU A 34 -10.69 -10.54 7.09
C GLU A 34 -9.91 -11.26 5.98
N SER A 35 -10.62 -11.92 5.06
CA SER A 35 -10.02 -12.58 3.90
C SER A 35 -9.18 -11.63 3.03
N VAL A 36 -9.50 -10.33 3.02
CA VAL A 36 -8.70 -9.29 2.33
C VAL A 36 -7.35 -9.11 3.04
N LEU A 37 -7.35 -9.06 4.37
CA LEU A 37 -6.13 -8.95 5.18
C LEU A 37 -5.28 -10.21 5.06
N GLU A 38 -5.89 -11.39 5.14
CA GLU A 38 -5.21 -12.68 4.93
C GLU A 38 -4.60 -12.80 3.52
N ALA A 39 -5.27 -12.26 2.49
CA ALA A 39 -4.70 -12.21 1.15
C ALA A 39 -3.51 -11.25 1.04
N VAL A 40 -3.53 -10.11 1.73
CA VAL A 40 -2.38 -9.20 1.83
C VAL A 40 -1.23 -9.89 2.57
N GLN A 41 -1.49 -10.52 3.71
CA GLN A 41 -0.47 -11.22 4.50
C GLN A 41 0.20 -12.32 3.67
N ARG A 42 -0.56 -13.18 3.01
CA ARG A 42 -0.02 -14.22 2.11
C ARG A 42 0.87 -13.68 0.99
N ARG A 43 0.63 -12.46 0.50
CA ARG A 43 1.50 -11.82 -0.50
C ARG A 43 2.79 -11.30 0.13
N LEU A 44 2.70 -10.73 1.33
CA LEU A 44 3.88 -10.25 2.06
C LEU A 44 4.78 -11.41 2.51
N ASP A 45 4.20 -12.53 2.95
CA ASP A 45 4.97 -13.71 3.34
C ASP A 45 5.76 -14.31 2.16
N LYS A 46 5.23 -14.19 0.93
CA LYS A 46 5.91 -14.61 -0.30
C LYS A 46 7.03 -13.65 -0.74
N THR A 47 7.00 -12.41 -0.27
CA THR A 47 7.97 -11.38 -0.64
C THR A 47 8.37 -10.56 0.59
N PRO A 48 9.21 -11.14 1.48
CA PRO A 48 9.52 -10.54 2.78
C PRO A 48 10.17 -9.15 2.66
N ASP A 49 10.92 -8.89 1.58
CA ASP A 49 11.57 -7.60 1.34
C ASP A 49 10.63 -6.53 0.76
N ALA A 50 9.38 -6.86 0.41
CA ALA A 50 8.47 -5.95 -0.28
C ALA A 50 8.25 -4.64 0.47
N MET A 51 8.12 -4.69 1.80
CA MET A 51 7.95 -3.50 2.63
C MET A 51 9.21 -2.64 2.68
N THR A 52 10.41 -3.26 2.71
CA THR A 52 11.69 -2.54 2.66
C THR A 52 11.87 -1.84 1.32
N VAL A 53 11.56 -2.52 0.22
CA VAL A 53 11.58 -1.93 -1.13
C VAL A 53 10.60 -0.77 -1.20
N ARG A 54 9.35 -0.97 -0.77
CA ARG A 54 8.31 0.07 -0.77
C ARG A 54 8.76 1.35 -0.06
N ARG A 55 9.32 1.21 1.13
CA ARG A 55 9.86 2.33 1.92
C ARG A 55 10.92 3.12 1.16
N ARG A 56 11.81 2.41 0.46
CA ARG A 56 12.93 3.03 -0.28
C ARG A 56 12.49 3.63 -1.61
N THR A 57 11.54 3.01 -2.32
CA THR A 57 11.27 3.34 -3.72
C THR A 57 10.05 4.23 -3.92
N VAL A 58 8.96 4.02 -3.16
CA VAL A 58 7.68 4.70 -3.44
C VAL A 58 7.21 5.61 -2.32
N GLU A 59 7.50 5.31 -1.05
CA GLU A 59 6.96 6.12 0.06
C GLU A 59 7.41 7.59 0.01
N HIS A 60 8.68 7.83 -0.29
CA HIS A 60 9.21 9.19 -0.45
C HIS A 60 8.60 9.92 -1.67
N VAL A 61 8.29 9.18 -2.74
CA VAL A 61 7.65 9.72 -3.95
C VAL A 61 6.25 10.20 -3.61
N PHE A 62 5.46 9.37 -2.93
CA PHE A 62 4.13 9.75 -2.47
C PHE A 62 4.16 10.88 -1.43
N GLY A 63 5.18 10.95 -0.58
CA GLY A 63 5.41 12.10 0.29
C GLY A 63 5.63 13.40 -0.50
N THR A 64 6.41 13.33 -1.57
CA THR A 64 6.64 14.46 -2.47
C THR A 64 5.36 14.88 -3.19
N PHE A 65 4.58 13.93 -3.71
CA PHE A 65 3.29 14.23 -4.36
C PHE A 65 2.32 14.91 -3.41
N LYS A 66 2.16 14.40 -2.19
CA LYS A 66 1.29 15.03 -1.19
C LYS A 66 1.73 16.45 -0.83
N HIS A 67 3.04 16.71 -0.84
CA HIS A 67 3.56 18.05 -0.62
C HIS A 67 3.26 18.98 -1.82
N TRP A 68 3.44 18.50 -3.06
CA TRP A 68 3.20 19.29 -4.27
C TRP A 68 1.72 19.55 -4.55
N MET A 69 0.88 18.54 -4.42
CA MET A 69 -0.55 18.60 -4.73
C MET A 69 -1.37 19.29 -3.64
N GLY A 70 -0.77 19.56 -2.48
CA GLY A 70 -1.52 19.90 -1.27
C GLY A 70 -2.08 18.67 -0.58
N TYR A 71 -2.32 18.79 0.72
CA TYR A 71 -2.57 17.65 1.61
C TYR A 71 -3.90 16.93 1.34
N THR A 72 -4.79 17.48 0.51
CA THR A 72 -6.21 17.16 0.62
C THR A 72 -6.90 16.67 -0.66
N HIS A 73 -6.79 17.28 -1.85
CA HIS A 73 -7.70 16.91 -2.95
C HIS A 73 -7.12 16.97 -4.37
N PHE A 74 -7.52 16.00 -5.21
CA PHE A 74 -7.44 16.12 -6.66
C PHE A 74 -8.37 17.24 -7.15
N LEU A 75 -7.93 17.96 -8.18
CA LEU A 75 -8.72 19.03 -8.79
C LEU A 75 -9.87 18.48 -9.64
N THR A 76 -9.69 17.28 -10.18
CA THR A 76 -10.65 16.62 -11.06
C THR A 76 -11.60 15.68 -10.32
N ARG A 77 -12.74 15.37 -10.98
CA ARG A 77 -13.75 14.41 -10.49
C ARG A 77 -13.89 13.25 -11.47
N ARG A 78 -14.33 12.09 -10.96
CA ARG A 78 -14.45 10.78 -11.65
C ARG A 78 -13.10 10.09 -11.86
N LEU A 79 -13.10 8.76 -11.75
CA LEU A 79 -11.88 7.93 -11.81
C LEU A 79 -11.00 8.16 -13.04
N PRO A 80 -11.53 8.31 -14.27
CA PRO A 80 -10.69 8.54 -15.44
C PRO A 80 -9.88 9.85 -15.34
N ASN A 81 -10.54 10.93 -14.93
CA ASN A 81 -9.90 12.25 -14.84
C ASN A 81 -8.88 12.31 -13.70
N VAL A 82 -9.23 11.74 -12.54
CA VAL A 82 -8.33 11.62 -11.38
C VAL A 82 -7.11 10.77 -11.73
N GLY A 83 -7.30 9.70 -12.53
CA GLY A 83 -6.23 8.89 -13.06
C GLY A 83 -5.28 9.69 -13.95
N THR A 84 -5.82 10.53 -14.84
CA THR A 84 -5.02 11.43 -15.68
C THR A 84 -4.22 12.44 -14.85
N GLU A 85 -4.86 13.07 -13.86
CA GLU A 85 -4.20 14.02 -12.96
C GLU A 85 -3.05 13.37 -12.17
N MET A 86 -3.27 12.17 -11.62
CA MET A 86 -2.20 11.39 -10.97
C MET A 86 -1.08 11.06 -11.96
N SER A 87 -1.42 10.67 -13.19
CA SER A 87 -0.43 10.30 -14.21
C SER A 87 0.47 11.48 -14.60
N LEU A 88 -0.11 12.69 -14.73
CA LEU A 88 0.66 13.91 -14.99
C LEU A 88 1.60 14.27 -13.83
N ASN A 89 1.15 14.12 -12.58
CA ASN A 89 2.01 14.32 -11.41
C ASN A 89 3.18 13.33 -11.40
N VAL A 90 2.91 12.05 -11.68
CA VAL A 90 3.94 11.01 -11.77
C VAL A 90 4.94 11.31 -12.86
N LEU A 91 4.47 11.73 -14.03
CA LEU A 91 5.34 12.13 -15.14
C LEU A 91 6.24 13.31 -14.74
N ALA A 92 5.66 14.37 -14.16
CA ALA A 92 6.40 15.55 -13.73
C ALA A 92 7.49 15.19 -12.71
N TYR A 93 7.18 14.37 -11.70
CA TYR A 93 8.18 13.92 -10.73
C TYR A 93 9.30 13.10 -11.36
N ASN A 94 8.95 12.17 -12.26
CA ASN A 94 9.96 11.35 -12.95
C ASN A 94 10.90 12.21 -13.79
N LEU A 95 10.36 13.19 -14.53
CA LEU A 95 11.17 14.14 -15.31
C LEU A 95 12.09 14.97 -14.41
N MET A 96 11.56 15.52 -13.32
CA MET A 96 12.36 16.29 -12.35
C MET A 96 13.46 15.43 -11.72
N ARG A 97 13.19 14.15 -11.45
CA ARG A 97 14.16 13.22 -10.89
C ARG A 97 15.26 12.88 -11.89
N VAL A 98 14.92 12.60 -13.14
CA VAL A 98 15.90 12.34 -14.22
C VAL A 98 16.80 13.57 -14.40
N LEU A 99 16.22 14.76 -14.48
CA LEU A 99 16.97 16.02 -14.60
C LEU A 99 17.93 16.22 -13.42
N ARG A 100 17.53 15.89 -12.19
CA ARG A 100 18.41 15.97 -11.01
C ARG A 100 19.55 14.94 -11.02
N ILE A 101 19.33 13.75 -11.56
CA ILE A 101 20.34 12.68 -11.59
C ILE A 101 21.34 12.88 -12.73
N LEU A 102 20.85 13.18 -13.94
CA LEU A 102 21.66 13.25 -15.15
C LEU A 102 22.12 14.67 -15.48
N GLY A 103 21.44 15.70 -14.97
CA GLY A 103 21.60 17.08 -15.38
C GLY A 103 20.86 17.41 -16.67
N PHE A 104 20.59 18.70 -16.89
CA PHE A 104 19.78 19.18 -18.03
C PHE A 104 20.36 18.79 -19.39
N ARG A 105 21.65 19.08 -19.63
CA ARG A 105 22.30 18.83 -20.93
C ARG A 105 22.27 17.36 -21.34
N LYS A 106 22.60 16.47 -20.41
CA LYS A 106 22.59 15.01 -20.66
C LYS A 106 21.17 14.51 -20.89
N THR A 107 20.22 14.95 -20.07
CA THR A 107 18.80 14.56 -20.23
C THR A 107 18.25 14.95 -21.59
N MET A 108 18.47 16.20 -22.03
CA MET A 108 18.01 16.67 -23.35
C MET A 108 18.62 15.88 -24.51
N LYS A 109 19.92 15.57 -24.42
CA LYS A 109 20.59 14.75 -25.43
C LYS A 109 19.97 13.36 -25.53
N GLU A 110 19.78 12.66 -24.41
CA GLU A 110 19.21 11.31 -24.40
C GLU A 110 17.74 11.29 -24.84
N MET A 111 16.94 12.29 -24.47
CA MET A 111 15.54 12.39 -24.89
C MET A 111 15.38 12.58 -26.40
N LEU A 112 16.27 13.37 -27.03
CA LEU A 112 16.29 13.55 -28.47
C LEU A 112 16.68 12.25 -29.20
N LEU A 113 17.55 11.44 -28.61
CA LEU A 113 17.97 10.16 -29.16
C LEU A 113 16.93 9.05 -28.97
N ALA A 114 16.20 9.05 -27.85
CA ALA A 114 15.17 8.05 -27.56
C ALA A 114 13.85 8.28 -28.34
N GLY A 115 13.67 9.47 -28.91
CA GLY A 115 12.54 9.81 -29.78
C GLY A 115 12.77 9.58 -31.27
N ALA A 116 13.98 9.14 -31.65
CA ALA A 116 14.35 8.71 -33.01
C ALA A 116 14.26 7.19 -33.13
#